data_AF-A0AAD2H7S6-F1
#
_entry.id   AF-A0AAD2H7S6-F1
#
_cell.length_a   1.000
_cell.length_b   1.000
_cell.length_c   1.000
_cell.angle_alpha   90.00
_cell.angle_beta   90.00
_cell.angle_gamma   90.00
#
_symmetry.space_group_name_H-M   'P 1'
#
loop_
_entity.id
_entity.type
_entity.pdbx_description
1 polymer ?
#
loop_
_entity_poly.entity_id
_entity_poly.type
_entity_poly.pdbx_seq_one_letter_code
_entity_poly.pdbx_strand_id
1 'polypeptide(L)'
;MASSTSSPTSAMSLECDAPCPVSEAIFNDLVHYFKYACSAYIPVCPRPNGQNLVLEFGNFITDIQGFIARDDERKEFVVALRGRWVGG
;
A
#
# COMPACT_ATOMS: atom_id res chain seq x y z
N MET A 1 21.92 -30.03 52.49
CA MET A 1 20.65 -29.56 51.89
C MET A 1 21.00 -28.73 50.68
N ALA A 2 20.60 -29.20 49.49
CA ALA A 2 20.83 -28.49 48.23
C ALA A 2 19.82 -27.33 48.10
N SER A 3 20.27 -26.21 47.55
CA SER A 3 19.40 -25.30 46.80
C SER A 3 20.24 -24.56 45.77
N SER A 4 20.05 -25.02 44.54
CA SER A 4 20.50 -24.45 43.28
C SER A 4 19.43 -23.52 42.74
N THR A 5 19.80 -22.32 42.27
CA THR A 5 19.09 -21.65 41.17
C THR A 5 20.09 -20.86 40.32
N SER A 6 19.96 -21.06 39.02
CA SER A 6 20.83 -20.67 37.92
C SER A 6 20.50 -19.30 37.34
N SER A 7 21.54 -18.53 36.99
CA SER A 7 21.54 -17.40 36.04
C SER A 7 21.14 -17.84 34.62
N PRO A 8 21.18 -17.00 33.56
CA PRO A 8 20.87 -15.57 33.36
C PRO A 8 19.79 -15.38 32.25
N THR A 9 19.00 -14.29 32.23
CA THR A 9 18.13 -14.01 31.06
C THR A 9 18.84 -13.06 30.09
N SER A 10 19.62 -13.67 29.19
CA SER A 10 20.21 -13.01 28.02
C SER A 10 19.11 -12.56 27.07
N ALA A 11 19.25 -11.34 26.53
CA ALA A 11 18.52 -10.91 25.34
C ALA A 11 18.78 -11.92 24.22
N MET A 12 17.73 -12.64 23.80
CA MET A 12 17.73 -13.35 22.52
C MET A 12 17.23 -12.36 21.48
N SER A 13 18.18 -11.74 20.78
CA SER A 13 17.93 -11.27 19.42
C SER A 13 17.49 -12.48 18.60
N LEU A 14 16.24 -12.46 18.15
CA LEU A 14 15.76 -13.36 17.11
C LEU A 14 16.19 -12.75 15.76
N GLU A 15 17.43 -13.00 15.35
CA GLU A 15 17.76 -13.00 13.93
C GLU A 15 17.01 -14.17 13.28
N CYS A 16 15.87 -13.86 12.66
CA CYS A 16 15.19 -14.78 11.77
C CYS A 16 15.61 -14.45 10.34
N ASP A 17 16.18 -15.43 9.66
CA ASP A 17 16.45 -15.42 8.21
C ASP A 17 15.15 -15.48 7.36
N ALA A 18 13.97 -15.40 8.00
CA ALA A 18 12.69 -15.21 7.34
C ALA A 18 12.29 -13.73 7.36
N PRO A 19 11.69 -13.19 6.28
CA PRO A 19 11.21 -11.83 6.28
C PRO A 19 10.22 -11.63 7.42
N CYS A 20 10.45 -10.59 8.23
CA CYS A 20 9.53 -10.25 9.32
C CYS A 20 8.12 -10.04 8.74
N PRO A 21 7.07 -10.62 9.34
CA PRO A 21 5.71 -10.37 8.91
C PRO A 21 5.40 -8.88 9.07
N VAL A 22 4.63 -8.33 8.12
CA VAL A 22 4.16 -6.94 8.21
C VAL A 22 3.10 -6.82 9.31
N SER A 23 3.06 -5.67 9.98
CA SER A 23 1.99 -5.39 10.93
C SER A 23 0.64 -5.26 10.21
N GLU A 24 -0.45 -5.52 10.92
CA GLU A 24 -1.81 -5.38 10.37
C GLU A 24 -2.09 -3.96 9.87
N ALA A 25 -1.59 -2.94 10.57
CA ALA A 25 -1.72 -1.55 10.15
C ALA A 25 -1.08 -1.30 8.77
N ILE A 26 0.16 -1.79 8.56
CA ILE A 26 0.85 -1.67 7.27
C ILE A 26 0.08 -2.43 6.18
N PHE A 27 -0.39 -3.65 6.49
CA PHE A 27 -1.18 -4.42 5.54
C PHE A 27 -2.46 -3.68 5.13
N ASN A 28 -3.17 -3.08 6.07
CA ASN A 28 -4.38 -2.31 5.80
C ASN A 28 -4.10 -1.07 4.94
N ASP A 29 -2.98 -0.38 5.15
CA ASP A 29 -2.56 0.73 4.30
C ASP A 29 -2.22 0.25 2.89
N LEU A 30 -1.52 -0.87 2.74
CA LEU A 30 -1.24 -1.45 1.42
C LEU A 30 -2.53 -1.80 0.67
N VAL A 31 -3.51 -2.41 1.35
CA VAL A 31 -4.82 -2.72 0.77
C VAL A 31 -5.57 -1.43 0.40
N HIS A 32 -5.49 -0.39 1.24
CA HIS A 32 -6.11 0.90 0.97
C HIS A 32 -5.55 1.55 -0.31
N TYR A 33 -4.23 1.64 -0.45
CA TYR A 33 -3.60 2.22 -1.65
C TYR A 33 -3.77 1.34 -2.89
N PHE A 34 -3.81 0.02 -2.72
CA PHE A 34 -4.05 -0.90 -3.82
C PHE A 34 -5.42 -0.66 -4.50
N LYS A 35 -6.46 -0.30 -3.73
CA LYS A 35 -7.78 0.05 -4.28
C LYS A 35 -7.70 1.25 -5.24
N TYR A 36 -6.91 2.28 -4.91
CA TYR A 36 -6.67 3.39 -5.82
C TYR A 36 -5.96 2.94 -7.11
N ALA A 37 -4.91 2.11 -6.99
CA ALA A 37 -4.20 1.58 -8.14
C ALA A 37 -5.12 0.77 -9.08
N CYS A 38 -6.01 -0.06 -8.52
CA CYS A 38 -7.01 -0.78 -9.31
C CYS A 38 -7.99 0.16 -10.01
N SER A 39 -8.43 1.23 -9.33
CA SER A 39 -9.38 2.18 -9.92
C SER A 39 -8.81 2.94 -11.13
N ALA A 40 -7.48 3.05 -11.25
CA ALA A 40 -6.81 3.71 -12.39
C ALA A 40 -6.93 2.94 -13.71
N TYR A 41 -7.37 1.67 -13.68
CA TYR A 41 -7.63 0.88 -14.89
C TYR A 41 -9.03 1.11 -15.47
N ILE A 42 -9.94 1.72 -14.71
CA ILE A 42 -11.29 2.03 -15.19
C ILE A 42 -11.21 3.34 -15.98
N PRO A 43 -11.76 3.42 -17.21
CA PRO A 43 -11.66 4.62 -18.05
C PRO A 43 -12.18 5.91 -17.41
N VAL A 44 -13.20 5.82 -16.55
CA VAL A 44 -13.75 6.93 -15.77
C VAL A 44 -14.11 6.42 -14.38
N CYS A 45 -13.50 6.98 -13.34
CA CYS A 45 -13.79 6.62 -11.95
C CYS A 45 -14.14 7.87 -11.13
N PRO A 46 -15.43 8.23 -10.99
CA PRO A 46 -15.82 9.44 -10.27
C PRO A 46 -15.52 9.40 -8.77
N ARG A 47 -15.37 8.19 -8.21
CA ARG A 47 -15.09 7.96 -6.78
C ARG A 47 -13.97 6.94 -6.56
N PRO A 48 -12.71 7.30 -6.82
CA PRO A 48 -11.58 6.41 -6.60
C PRO A 48 -11.48 6.05 -5.12
N ASN A 49 -11.57 4.76 -4.79
CA ASN A 49 -11.64 4.27 -3.41
C ASN A 49 -12.69 4.99 -2.53
N GLY A 50 -13.79 5.45 -3.12
CA GLY A 50 -14.83 6.21 -2.43
C GLY A 50 -14.55 7.71 -2.24
N GLN A 51 -13.36 8.19 -2.63
CA GLN A 51 -12.93 9.57 -2.44
C GLN A 51 -13.23 10.50 -3.62
N ASN A 52 -12.91 11.78 -3.47
CA ASN A 52 -13.22 12.82 -4.45
C ASN A 52 -12.18 12.85 -5.58
N LEU A 53 -12.62 12.59 -6.81
CA LEU A 53 -11.80 12.81 -8.01
C LEU A 53 -11.53 14.31 -8.22
N VAL A 54 -10.27 14.68 -8.38
CA VAL A 54 -9.85 16.06 -8.66
C VAL A 54 -9.60 16.25 -10.15
N LEU A 55 -8.78 15.38 -10.74
CA LEU A 55 -8.35 15.47 -12.13
C LEU A 55 -7.97 14.10 -12.68
N GLU A 56 -8.34 13.80 -13.91
CA GLU A 56 -7.80 12.68 -14.69
C GLU A 56 -6.73 13.19 -15.65
N PHE A 57 -5.71 12.38 -15.91
CA PHE A 57 -4.66 12.70 -16.86
C PHE A 57 -4.19 11.46 -17.60
N GLY A 58 -3.75 11.63 -18.84
CA GLY A 58 -3.22 10.52 -19.61
C GLY A 58 -2.63 10.93 -20.93
N ASN A 59 -1.82 10.03 -21.50
CA ASN A 59 -1.23 10.15 -22.81
C ASN A 59 -1.41 8.83 -23.57
N PHE A 60 -2.18 8.88 -24.66
CA PHE A 60 -2.48 7.72 -25.49
C PHE A 60 -1.25 7.15 -26.23
N ILE A 61 -0.22 7.97 -26.49
CA ILE A 61 1.00 7.54 -27.19
C ILE A 61 1.84 6.62 -26.31
N THR A 62 1.97 6.98 -25.02
CA THR A 62 2.75 6.19 -24.05
C THR A 62 1.90 5.17 -23.29
N ASP A 63 0.57 5.22 -23.48
CA ASP A 63 -0.41 4.45 -22.71
C ASP A 63 -0.25 4.60 -21.19
N ILE A 64 0.07 5.83 -20.76
CA ILE A 64 0.15 6.19 -19.35
C ILE A 64 -1.12 6.96 -19.02
N GLN A 65 -1.90 6.45 -18.07
CA GLN A 65 -3.15 7.07 -17.62
C GLN A 65 -3.19 7.03 -16.10
N GLY A 66 -3.90 7.99 -15.51
CA GLY A 66 -3.97 8.13 -14.08
C GLY A 66 -4.90 9.26 -13.66
N PHE A 67 -4.94 9.50 -12.35
CA PHE A 67 -5.75 10.55 -11.78
C PHE A 67 -5.15 11.07 -10.47
N ILE A 68 -5.69 12.19 -10.02
CA ILE A 68 -5.49 12.77 -8.69
C ILE A 68 -6.82 12.67 -7.94
N ALA A 69 -6.80 12.02 -6.78
CA ALA A 69 -7.92 11.99 -5.84
C ALA A 69 -7.56 12.76 -4.57
N ARG A 70 -8.57 13.33 -3.92
CA ARG A 70 -8.47 13.97 -2.62
C ARG A 70 -9.18 13.11 -1.58
N ASP A 71 -8.41 12.61 -0.61
CA ASP A 71 -8.92 11.86 0.54
C ASP A 71 -9.00 12.81 1.73
N ASP A 72 -10.23 13.23 2.06
CA ASP A 72 -10.48 14.16 3.17
C ASP A 72 -10.38 13.48 4.54
N GLU A 73 -10.57 12.15 4.61
CA GLU A 73 -10.49 11.38 5.84
C GLU A 73 -9.03 11.22 6.28
N ARG A 74 -8.15 10.86 5.33
CA ARG A 74 -6.70 10.72 5.55
C ARG A 74 -5.92 12.03 5.37
N LYS A 75 -6.58 13.09 4.87
CA LYS A 75 -6.02 14.43 4.63
C LYS A 75 -4.83 14.39 3.66
N GLU A 76 -5.01 13.69 2.56
CA GLU A 76 -3.97 13.50 1.54
C GLU A 76 -4.50 13.65 0.12
N PHE A 77 -3.57 13.86 -0.82
CA PHE A 77 -3.84 13.72 -2.24
C PHE A 77 -3.17 12.45 -2.74
N VAL A 78 -3.92 11.60 -3.42
CA VAL A 78 -3.43 10.35 -3.99
C VAL A 78 -3.29 10.52 -5.49
N VAL A 79 -2.07 10.30 -6.00
CA VAL A 79 -1.79 10.24 -7.43
C VAL A 79 -1.67 8.78 -7.83
N ALA A 80 -2.64 8.27 -8.59
CA ALA A 80 -2.67 6.88 -9.03
C ALA A 80 -2.37 6.79 -10.52
N LEU A 81 -1.49 5.85 -10.88
CA LEU A 81 -1.09 5.56 -12.26
C LEU A 81 -1.46 4.13 -12.60
N ARG A 82 -1.96 3.89 -13.81
CA ARG A 82 -2.10 2.53 -14.34
C ARG A 82 -0.83 2.11 -15.09
N GLY A 83 -0.58 0.81 -15.10
CA GLY A 83 0.45 0.22 -15.95
C GLY A 83 0.04 0.26 -17.42
N ARG A 84 1.05 0.30 -18.29
CA ARG A 84 0.87 0.13 -19.74
C ARG A 84 0.41 -1.30 -20.03
N TRP A 85 -0.57 -1.45 -20.92
CA TRP A 85 -0.85 -2.77 -21.50
C TRP A 85 0.20 -3.10 -22.57
N VAL A 86 0.87 -4.24 -22.43
CA VAL A 86 1.71 -4.80 -23.49
C VAL A 86 1.06 -6.11 -23.95
N GLY A 87 0.23 -6.00 -24.97
CA GLY A 87 -0.36 -7.14 -25.68
C GLY A 87 -0.85 -6.67 -27.05
N GLY A 88 -0.25 -7.24 -28.09
CA GLY A 88 -0.65 -7.08 -29.50
C GLY A 88 -1.54 -8.21 -29.97
#